data_AF-G5A379-F1
#
_entry.id   AF-G5A379-F1
#
_cell.length_a   1.000
_cell.length_b   1.000
_cell.length_c   1.000
_cell.angle_alpha   90.00
_cell.angle_beta   90.00
_cell.angle_gamma   90.00
#
_symmetry.space_group_name_H-M   'P 1'
#
loop_
_entity.id
_entity.type
_entity.pdbx_description
1 polymer ?
#
loop_
_entity_poly.entity_id
_entity_poly.type
_entity_poly.pdbx_seq_one_letter_code
_entity_poly.pdbx_strand_id
1 'polypeptide(L)' 'DSVKLDLMLQTIAGPVHLTEVTCLMFEGDEEDFILGNGMTVYLGIDVSAQLSHLAGG' A
#
# COMPACT_ATOMS: atom_id res chain seq x y z
N ASP A 1 -12.34 1.94 3.81
CA ASP A 1 -13.23 1.49 2.72
C ASP A 1 -12.47 0.84 1.59
N SER A 2 -13.11 -0.12 0.91
CA SER A 2 -12.57 -0.76 -0.30
C SER A 2 -13.54 -0.65 -1.47
N VAL A 3 -13.00 -0.60 -2.68
CA VAL A 3 -13.76 -0.53 -3.93
C VAL A 3 -13.24 -1.58 -4.91
N LYS A 4 -14.12 -2.11 -5.77
CA LYS A 4 -13.73 -3.01 -6.86
C LYS A 4 -13.53 -2.20 -8.14
N LEU A 5 -12.37 -2.36 -8.79
CA LEU A 5 -12.01 -1.63 -10.00
C LEU A 5 -11.48 -2.58 -11.06
N ASP A 6 -11.75 -2.25 -12.33
CA ASP A 6 -11.04 -2.83 -13.46
C ASP A 6 -9.87 -1.91 -13.81
N LEU A 7 -8.66 -2.47 -13.89
CA LEU A 7 -7.41 -1.73 -14.04
C LEU A 7 -6.68 -2.13 -15.32
N MET A 8 -6.20 -1.14 -16.08
CA MET A 8 -5.31 -1.34 -17.21
C MET A 8 -3.90 -0.89 -16.82
N LEU A 9 -3.01 -1.85 -16.56
CA LEU A 9 -1.62 -1.59 -16.18
C LEU A 9 -0.71 -1.63 -17.40
N GLN A 10 0.10 -0.59 -17.57
CA GLN A 10 1.17 -0.59 -18.57
C GLN A 10 2.41 -1.23 -17.96
N THR A 11 2.90 -2.32 -18.56
CA THR A 11 4.13 -3.00 -18.13
C THR A 11 5.15 -3.03 -19.25
N ILE A 12 6.41 -3.34 -18.94
CA ILE A 12 7.48 -3.51 -19.94
C ILE A 12 7.14 -4.63 -20.94
N ALA A 13 6.40 -5.65 -20.51
CA ALA A 13 5.98 -6.77 -21.37
C ALA A 13 4.71 -6.46 -22.19
N GLY A 14 4.08 -5.31 -21.98
CA GLY A 14 2.84 -4.90 -22.62
C GLY A 14 1.72 -4.57 -21.61
N PRO A 15 0.54 -4.17 -22.10
CA PRO A 15 -0.60 -3.84 -21.26
C PRO A 15 -1.21 -5.09 -20.62
N VAL A 16 -1.58 -4.99 -19.34
CA VAL A 16 -2.25 -6.04 -18.57
C VAL A 16 -3.58 -5.51 -18.06
N HIS A 17 -4.66 -6.21 -18.39
CA HIS A 17 -6.00 -5.90 -17.90
C HIS A 17 -6.33 -6.79 -16.70
N LEU A 18 -6.59 -6.16 -15.55
CA LEU A 18 -7.02 -6.81 -14.32
C LEU A 18 -8.48 -6.42 -14.06
N THR A 19 -9.30 -7.39 -13.67
CA THR A 19 -10.73 -7.16 -13.41
C THR A 19 -11.07 -7.45 -11.95
N GLU A 20 -12.08 -6.76 -11.43
CA GLU A 20 -12.57 -6.89 -10.05
C GLU A 20 -11.47 -6.74 -8.97
N VAL A 21 -10.46 -5.91 -9.21
CA VAL A 21 -9.36 -5.67 -8.29
C VAL A 21 -9.89 -4.93 -7.07
N THR A 22 -9.66 -5.49 -5.87
CA THR A 22 -10.01 -4.80 -4.63
C THR A 22 -8.95 -3.75 -4.32
N CYS A 23 -9.34 -2.48 -4.38
CA CYS A 23 -8.50 -1.33 -4.07
C CYS A 23 -8.92 -0.73 -2.73
N LEU A 24 -7.94 -0.36 -1.91
CA LEU A 24 -8.15 0.32 -0.64
C LEU A 24 -8.02 1.82 -0.86
N MET A 25 -8.97 2.58 -0.33
CA MET A 25 -8.93 4.05 -0.35
C MET A 25 -8.36 4.53 0.97
N PHE A 26 -7.34 5.37 0.90
CA PHE A 26 -6.69 5.98 2.06
C PHE A 26 -6.89 7.49 1.99
N GLU A 27 -7.33 8.06 3.09
CA GLU A 27 -7.41 9.52 3.27
C GLU A 27 -6.04 10.02 3.75
N GLY A 28 -5.53 11.09 3.13
CA GLY A 28 -4.23 11.70 3.45
C GLY A 28 -3.36 11.91 2.22
N ASP A 29 -2.35 12.78 2.36
CA ASP A 29 -1.34 13.02 1.32
C ASP A 29 -0.32 11.87 1.27
N GLU A 30 0.32 11.68 0.10
CA GLU A 30 1.29 10.60 -0.13
C GLU A 30 2.45 10.60 0.90
N GLU A 31 2.79 11.77 1.46
CA GLU A 31 3.87 11.92 2.43
C GLU A 31 3.51 11.38 3.83
N ASP A 32 2.22 11.40 4.20
CA ASP A 32 1.71 10.88 5.49
C ASP A 32 1.54 9.35 5.49
N PHE A 33 1.66 8.74 4.31
CA PHE A 33 1.45 7.31 4.02
C PHE A 33 2.37 6.38 4.81
N ILE A 34 3.65 6.74 4.97
CA ILE A 34 4.70 5.83 5.44
C ILE A 34 4.59 5.55 6.95
N LEU A 35 4.08 6.51 7.73
CA LEU A 35 4.23 6.49 9.19
C LEU A 35 2.92 6.22 9.97
N GLY A 36 1.74 6.40 9.37
CA GLY A 36 0.50 6.54 10.17
C GLY A 36 -0.64 5.55 9.91
N ASN A 37 -0.79 5.00 8.71
CA ASN A 37 -2.12 4.54 8.27
C ASN A 37 -2.38 3.01 8.30
N GLY A 38 -1.58 2.22 9.03
CA GLY A 38 -1.76 0.75 9.09
C GLY A 38 -1.60 -0.02 7.76
N MET A 39 -1.42 0.69 6.65
CA MET A 39 -1.25 0.16 5.30
C MET A 39 0.11 -0.53 5.13
N THR A 40 1.15 -0.03 5.79
CA THR A 40 2.46 -0.68 5.79
C THR A 40 2.34 -2.08 6.41
N VAL A 41 1.58 -2.23 7.50
CA VAL A 41 1.24 -3.54 8.09
C VAL A 41 0.44 -4.42 7.12
N TYR A 42 -0.51 -3.85 6.38
CA TYR A 42 -1.26 -4.57 5.35
C TYR A 42 -0.39 -5.05 4.18
N LEU A 43 0.64 -4.27 3.80
CA LEU A 43 1.66 -4.67 2.83
C LEU A 43 2.67 -5.68 3.42
N GLY A 44 2.50 -6.11 4.69
CA GLY A 44 3.41 -7.01 5.40
C GLY A 44 4.67 -6.34 5.92
N ILE A 45 4.70 -5.01 5.93
CA ILE A 45 5.83 -4.18 6.34
C ILE A 45 5.49 -3.55 7.70
N ASP A 46 5.89 -4.21 8.78
CA ASP A 46 5.71 -3.68 10.14
C ASP A 46 6.82 -2.66 10.47
N VAL A 47 6.62 -1.42 10.01
CA VAL A 47 7.55 -0.29 10.26
C VAL A 47 7.66 0.03 11.75
N SER A 48 6.56 -0.10 12.51
CA SER A 48 6.55 0.16 13.95
C SER A 48 7.45 -0.82 14.70
N ALA A 49 7.37 -2.11 14.39
CA ALA A 49 8.30 -3.11 14.93
C ALA A 49 9.74 -2.81 14.51
N GLN A 50 10.00 -2.51 13.24
CA GLN A 50 11.35 -2.21 12.75
C GLN A 50 11.97 -0.97 13.42
N LEU A 51 11.20 0.10 13.63
CA LEU A 51 11.67 1.31 14.33
C LEU A 51 11.94 1.03 15.82
N SER A 52 11.14 0.17 16.46
CA SER A 52 11.38 -0.22 17.85
C SER A 52 12.74 -0.92 18.06
N HIS A 53 13.22 -1.65 17.04
CA HIS A 53 14.55 -2.25 17.04
C HIS A 53 15.71 -1.25 16.88
N LEU A 54 15.44 -0.05 16.36
CA LEU A 54 16.44 1.02 16.20
C LEU A 54 16.52 1.96 17.41
N ALA A 55 15.44 2.05 18.19
CA ALA A 55 15.38 2.83 19.43
C ALA A 55 16.01 2.11 20.64
N GLY A 56 16.53 0.89 20.45
CA GLY A 56 17.13 0.04 21.48
C GLY A 56 18.61 -0.25 21.23
N GLY A 57 19.45 0.72 21.56
CA GLY A 57 20.89 0.60 21.81
C GLY A 57 21.27 1.48 22.98
#